data_AF-A0A8T3PJC8-F1
#
_entry.id   AF-A0A8T3PJC8-F1
#
_cell.length_a   1.000
_cell.length_b   1.000
_cell.length_c   1.000
_cell.angle_alpha   90.00
_cell.angle_beta   90.00
_cell.angle_gamma   90.00
#
_symmetry.space_group_name_H-M   'P 1'
#
loop_
_entity.id
_entity.type
_entity.pdbx_description
1 polymer ?
#
loop_
_entity_poly.entity_id
_entity_poly.type
_entity_poly.pdbx_seq_one_letter_code
_entity_poly.pdbx_strand_id
1 'polypeptide(L)'
;MPNYEVTLEVDPDRVGEMEGYMRTVHIPEILRTGCFSRITFERSDSGRFRTRYEAASQEALDAYCRDHAERLRQDFRGRFPQGVVPSRDVWTEVERWSGDPENVR
;
A
#
# COMPACT_ATOMS: atom_id res chain seq x y z
N MET A 1 -3.94 -14.48 -5.18
CA MET A 1 -2.89 -13.84 -4.35
C MET A 1 -3.56 -12.73 -3.57
N PRO A 2 -3.34 -12.61 -2.25
CA PRO A 2 -4.00 -11.56 -1.47
C PRO A 2 -3.45 -10.19 -1.89
N ASN A 3 -4.36 -9.24 -2.10
CA ASN A 3 -3.97 -7.85 -2.34
C ASN A 3 -4.14 -7.10 -1.03
N TYR A 4 -3.06 -6.53 -0.52
CA TYR A 4 -3.11 -5.63 0.63
C TYR A 4 -3.16 -4.20 0.10
N GLU A 5 -4.08 -3.39 0.61
CA GLU A 5 -4.22 -2.00 0.22
C GLU A 5 -4.12 -1.09 1.43
N VAL A 6 -3.42 0.03 1.27
CA VAL A 6 -3.37 1.11 2.24
C VAL A 6 -3.81 2.39 1.55
N THR A 7 -4.87 3.01 2.07
CA THR A 7 -5.27 4.36 1.70
C THR A 7 -4.74 5.33 2.73
N LEU A 8 -4.26 6.51 2.29
CA LEU A 8 -3.91 7.62 3.17
C LEU A 8 -4.78 8.83 2.83
N GLU A 9 -5.50 9.36 3.81
CA GLU A 9 -6.06 10.70 3.77
C GLU A 9 -5.07 11.66 4.42
N VAL A 10 -4.74 12.75 3.73
CA VAL A 10 -3.58 13.58 4.07
C VAL A 10 -3.99 15.04 4.03
N ASP A 11 -3.68 15.76 5.10
CA ASP A 11 -3.92 17.20 5.17
C ASP A 11 -3.10 17.93 4.09
N PRO A 12 -3.65 18.99 3.46
CA PRO A 12 -3.03 19.63 2.30
C PRO A 12 -1.58 20.12 2.52
N ASP A 13 -1.24 20.57 3.71
CA ASP A 13 0.09 21.04 4.09
C ASP A 13 1.12 19.90 4.25
N ARG A 14 0.66 18.64 4.36
CA ARG A 14 1.50 17.44 4.55
C ARG A 14 1.70 16.61 3.30
N VAL A 15 0.93 16.86 2.23
CA VAL A 15 0.97 16.08 0.98
C VAL A 15 2.39 15.90 0.44
N GLY A 16 3.17 16.99 0.34
CA GLY A 16 4.52 16.94 -0.22
C GLY A 16 5.51 16.14 0.64
N GLU A 17 5.48 16.36 1.97
CA GLU A 17 6.34 15.64 2.91
C GLU A 17 6.02 14.13 2.93
N MET A 18 4.73 13.80 3.03
CA MET A 18 4.24 12.43 3.06
C MET A 18 4.58 11.70 1.76
N GLU A 19 4.32 12.31 0.60
CA GLU A 19 4.60 11.69 -0.70
C GLU A 19 6.09 11.43 -0.87
N GLY A 20 6.92 12.42 -0.51
CA GLY A 20 8.38 12.30 -0.54
C GLY A 20 8.87 11.14 0.32
N TYR A 21 8.40 11.05 1.58
CA TYR A 21 8.77 9.96 2.48
C TYR A 21 8.30 8.59 1.98
N MET A 22 7.07 8.48 1.49
CA MET A 22 6.55 7.21 0.95
C MET A 22 7.41 6.70 -0.20
N ARG A 23 7.79 7.58 -1.13
CA ARG A 23 8.57 7.24 -2.33
C ARG A 23 10.02 6.92 -2.04
N THR A 24 10.64 7.62 -1.09
CA THR A 24 12.10 7.56 -0.88
C THR A 24 12.52 6.66 0.27
N VAL A 25 11.63 6.39 1.23
CA VAL A 25 11.96 5.63 2.45
C VAL A 25 10.99 4.48 2.66
N HIS A 26 9.70 4.77 2.85
CA HIS A 26 8.75 3.79 3.39
C HIS A 26 8.49 2.62 2.43
N ILE A 27 8.09 2.89 1.19
CA ILE A 27 7.81 1.84 0.20
C ILE A 27 9.07 1.04 -0.16
N PRO A 28 10.23 1.68 -0.41
CA PRO A 28 11.48 0.94 -0.62
C PRO A 28 11.84 0.02 0.55
N GLU A 29 11.58 0.44 1.79
CA GLU A 29 11.81 -0.41 2.96
C GLU A 29 10.85 -1.60 3.04
N ILE A 30 9.56 -1.39 2.73
CA ILE A 30 8.60 -2.49 2.64
C ILE A 30 9.03 -3.48 1.56
N LEU A 31 9.46 -3.00 0.38
CA LEU A 31 9.90 -3.87 -0.69
C LEU A 31 11.12 -4.72 -0.30
N ARG A 32 12.06 -4.15 0.47
CA ARG A 32 13.24 -4.87 0.98
C ARG A 32 12.92 -6.02 1.93
N THR A 33 11.71 -6.09 2.50
CA THR A 33 11.28 -7.26 3.29
C THR A 33 11.22 -8.54 2.46
N GLY A 34 11.05 -8.42 1.14
CA GLY A 34 10.87 -9.56 0.23
C GLY A 34 9.47 -10.19 0.30
N CYS A 35 8.56 -9.68 1.13
CA CYS A 35 7.21 -10.22 1.27
C CYS A 35 6.28 -9.86 0.10
N PHE A 36 6.64 -8.85 -0.69
CA PHE A 36 5.85 -8.35 -1.81
C PHE A 36 6.64 -8.41 -3.11
N SER A 37 5.99 -8.91 -4.16
CA SER A 37 6.57 -8.97 -5.51
C SER A 37 6.40 -7.64 -6.25
N ARG A 38 5.36 -6.88 -5.92
CA ARG A 38 5.05 -5.60 -6.55
C ARG A 38 4.32 -4.67 -5.59
N ILE A 39 4.69 -3.39 -5.64
CA ILE A 39 4.05 -2.32 -4.88
C ILE A 39 3.73 -1.18 -5.85
N THR A 40 2.46 -0.75 -5.87
CA THR A 40 1.99 0.38 -6.68
C THR A 40 1.56 1.50 -5.76
N PHE A 41 2.07 2.71 -5.97
CA PHE A 41 1.72 3.90 -5.21
C PHE A 41 1.11 4.96 -6.13
N GLU A 42 -0.10 5.40 -5.78
CA GLU A 42 -0.95 6.26 -6.59
C GLU A 42 -1.48 7.41 -5.75
N ARG A 43 -1.74 8.54 -6.40
CA ARG A 43 -2.32 9.75 -5.80
C ARG A 43 -3.57 10.14 -6.59
N SER A 44 -4.63 10.51 -5.89
CA SER A 44 -5.80 11.16 -6.48
C SER A 44 -5.62 12.68 -6.52
N ASP A 45 -6.41 13.36 -7.35
CA ASP A 45 -6.42 14.83 -7.41
C ASP A 45 -6.83 15.49 -6.08
N SER A 46 -7.55 14.75 -5.22
CA SER A 46 -8.01 15.21 -3.91
C SER A 46 -6.98 15.08 -2.78
N GLY A 47 -5.71 14.77 -3.09
CA GLY A 47 -4.68 14.59 -2.06
C GLY A 47 -4.79 13.28 -1.27
N ARG A 48 -5.62 12.33 -1.74
CA ARG A 48 -5.70 10.98 -1.18
C ARG A 48 -4.70 10.09 -1.90
N PHE A 49 -4.06 9.21 -1.15
CA PHE A 49 -3.09 8.27 -1.70
C PHE A 49 -3.55 6.84 -1.53
N ARG A 50 -3.11 5.97 -2.45
CA ARG A 50 -3.38 4.54 -2.42
C ARG A 50 -2.09 3.79 -2.68
N THR A 51 -1.80 2.83 -1.82
CA THR A 51 -0.70 1.89 -2.02
C THR A 51 -1.26 0.47 -2.10
N ARG A 52 -1.01 -0.21 -3.21
CA ARG A 52 -1.39 -1.61 -3.43
C ARG A 52 -0.16 -2.49 -3.37
N TYR A 53 -0.23 -3.54 -2.57
CA TYR A 53 0.85 -4.48 -2.33
C TYR A 53 0.41 -5.87 -2.81
N GLU A 54 1.17 -6.42 -3.75
CA GLU A 54 0.94 -7.74 -4.31
C GLU A 54 1.89 -8.72 -3.60
N ALA A 55 1.35 -9.55 -2.72
CA ALA A 55 2.11 -10.61 -2.05
C ALA A 55 2.20 -11.85 -2.93
N ALA A 56 3.34 -12.53 -2.90
CA ALA A 56 3.55 -13.75 -3.69
C ALA A 56 2.66 -14.93 -3.21
N SER A 57 2.29 -14.93 -1.93
CA SER A 57 1.39 -15.92 -1.33
C SER A 57 0.72 -15.37 -0.07
N GLN A 58 -0.22 -16.12 0.51
CA GLN A 58 -0.84 -15.76 1.78
C GLN A 58 0.18 -15.80 2.93
N GLU A 59 1.06 -16.81 2.93
CA GLU A 59 2.11 -16.98 3.92
C GLU A 59 3.09 -15.78 3.92
N ALA A 60 3.38 -15.22 2.75
CA ALA A 60 4.22 -14.02 2.63
C ALA A 60 3.54 -12.78 3.24
N LEU A 61 2.23 -12.60 3.04
CA LEU A 61 1.46 -11.52 3.66
C LEU A 61 1.38 -11.71 5.18
N ASP A 62 1.19 -12.94 5.65
CA ASP A 62 1.13 -13.26 7.07
C ASP A 62 2.48 -13.01 7.76
N ALA A 63 3.59 -13.40 7.10
CA ALA A 63 4.95 -13.11 7.56
C ALA A 63 5.19 -11.59 7.64
N TYR A 64 4.80 -10.82 6.62
CA TYR A 64 4.88 -9.36 6.68
C TYR A 64 4.10 -8.79 7.87
N CYS A 65 2.85 -9.23 8.07
CA CYS A 65 2.00 -8.75 9.16
C CYS A 65 2.60 -9.05 10.54
N ARG A 66 3.15 -10.25 10.72
CA ARG A 66 3.71 -10.71 11.99
C ARG A 66 5.09 -10.09 12.28
N ASP A 67 5.96 -10.05 11.28
CA ASP A 67 7.39 -9.84 11.49
C ASP A 67 7.85 -8.40 11.14
N HIS A 68 7.06 -7.64 10.37
CA HIS A 68 7.48 -6.34 9.83
C HIS A 68 6.47 -5.20 10.03
N ALA A 69 5.18 -5.48 9.89
CA ALA A 69 4.16 -4.45 9.79
C ALA A 69 4.10 -3.54 11.03
N GLU A 70 4.24 -4.09 12.24
CA GLU A 70 4.15 -3.27 13.46
C GLU A 70 5.26 -2.22 13.53
N ARG A 71 6.53 -2.63 13.32
CA ARG A 71 7.67 -1.71 13.32
C ARG A 71 7.51 -0.59 12.28
N LEU A 72 7.12 -0.95 11.06
CA LEU A 72 6.94 0.01 9.97
C LEU A 72 5.78 0.97 10.22
N ARG A 73 4.68 0.48 10.82
CA ARG A 73 3.56 1.32 11.23
C ARG A 73 3.95 2.27 12.35
N GLN A 74 4.78 1.83 13.30
CA GLN A 74 5.29 2.69 14.37
C GLN A 74 6.22 3.78 13.84
N ASP A 75 7.15 3.46 12.93
CA ASP A 75 8.00 4.46 12.26
C ASP A 75 7.15 5.51 11.52
N PHE A 76 6.16 5.05 10.75
CA PHE A 76 5.22 5.93 10.06
C PHE A 76 4.47 6.86 11.03
N ARG A 77 3.90 6.31 12.12
CA ARG A 77 3.19 7.09 13.14
C ARG A 77 4.09 8.06 13.89
N GLY A 78 5.34 7.69 14.15
CA GLY A 78 6.33 8.56 14.79
C GLY A 78 6.65 9.77 13.91
N ARG A 79 6.69 9.59 12.58
CA ARG A 79 6.93 10.65 11.62
C ARG A 79 5.70 11.52 11.36
N PHE A 80 4.52 10.90 11.26
CA PHE A 80 3.25 11.57 11.02
C PHE A 80 2.27 11.30 12.17
N PRO A 81 2.47 11.96 13.34
CA PRO A 81 1.58 11.77 14.49
C PRO A 81 0.18 12.36 14.26
N GLN A 82 0.04 13.28 13.29
CA GLN A 82 -1.20 13.94 12.91
C GLN A 82 -1.17 14.33 11.42
N GLY A 83 -2.36 14.62 10.87
CA GLY A 83 -2.54 15.08 9.49
C GLY A 83 -2.35 14.02 8.40
N VAL A 84 -2.14 12.76 8.78
CA VAL A 84 -2.18 11.62 7.88
C VAL A 84 -2.95 10.47 8.52
N VAL A 85 -4.06 10.07 7.91
CA VAL A 85 -4.95 9.02 8.42
C VAL A 85 -4.88 7.80 7.51
N PRO A 86 -4.24 6.69 7.95
CA PRO A 86 -4.15 5.47 7.16
C PRO A 86 -5.32 4.52 7.40
N SER A 87 -5.99 4.07 6.33
CA SER A 87 -6.90 2.91 6.33
C SER A 87 -6.31 1.75 5.55
N ARG A 88 -6.75 0.52 5.86
CA ARG A 88 -6.12 -0.73 5.41
C ARG A 88 -7.17 -1.78 5.13
N ASP A 89 -7.04 -2.45 4.00
CA ASP A 89 -7.93 -3.53 3.60
C ASP A 89 -7.12 -4.69 3.00
N VAL A 90 -7.61 -5.91 3.22
CA VAL A 90 -7.12 -7.12 2.55
C VAL A 90 -8.21 -7.58 1.60
N TRP A 91 -7.86 -7.68 0.33
CA TRP A 91 -8.79 -8.00 -0.74
C TRP A 91 -8.55 -9.42 -1.26
N THR A 92 -9.65 -10.13 -1.46
CA THR A 92 -9.69 -11.39 -2.20
C THR A 92 -10.27 -11.10 -3.58
N GLU A 93 -9.56 -11.49 -4.64
CA GLU A 93 -10.09 -11.42 -6.00
C GLU A 93 -11.25 -12.42 -6.12
N VAL A 94 -12.46 -11.93 -6.40
CA VAL A 94 -13.67 -12.75 -6.57
C VAL A 94 -13.88 -13.11 -8.03
N GLU A 95 -13.68 -12.14 -8.93
CA GLU A 95 -13.79 -12.31 -10.37
C GLU A 95 -12.93 -11.25 -11.06
N ARG A 96 -12.48 -11.55 -12.29
CA ARG A 96 -11.67 -10.64 -13.11
C ARG A 96 -12.16 -10.68 -14.54
N TRP A 97 -12.50 -9.51 -15.08
CA TRP A 97 -12.79 -9.33 -16.50
C TRP A 97 -11.57 -8.71 -17.18
N SER A 98 -11.20 -9.25 -18.34
CA SER A 98 -10.15 -8.68 -19.19
C SER A 98 -10.79 -8.22 -20.49
N GLY A 99 -10.36 -7.06 -21.00
CA GLY A 99 -10.84 -6.51 -22.27
C GLY A 99 -10.25 -7.22 -23.49
N ASP A 100 -10.00 -8.53 -23.39
CA ASP A 100 -9.54 -9.30 -24.53
C ASP A 100 -10.65 -9.30 -25.58
N PRO A 101 -10.42 -8.77 -26.79
CA PRO A 101 -11.47 -8.63 -27.79
C PRO A 101 -12.07 -9.96 -28.25
N GLU A 102 -11.48 -11.11 -27.90
CA GLU A 102 -11.99 -12.44 -28.22
C GLU A 102 -13.15 -12.92 -27.31
N ASN A 103 -13.39 -12.28 -26.17
CA ASN A 103 -14.42 -12.69 -25.20
C ASN A 103 -15.65 -11.76 -25.12
N VAL A 104 -15.80 -10.83 -26.09
CA VAL A 104 -17.05 -10.08 -26.28
C VAL A 104 -17.77 -10.65 -27.51
N ARG A 105 -18.52 -11.75 -27.32
CA ARG A 105 -19.53 -12.24 -28.26
C ARG A 105 -20.76 -12.73 -27.53
#